data_AF-A0A8E0WU96-F1
#
_entry.id   AF-A0A8E0WU96-F1
#
_cell.length_a   1.000
_cell.length_b   1.000
_cell.length_c   1.000
_cell.angle_alpha   90.00
_cell.angle_beta   90.00
_cell.angle_gamma   90.00
#
_symmetry.space_group_name_H-M   'P 1'
#
loop_
_entity.id
_entity.type
_entity.pdbx_description
1 polymer ?
#
loop_
_entity_poly.entity_id
_entity_poly.type
_entity_poly.pdbx_seq_one_letter_code
_entity_poly.pdbx_strand_id
1 'polypeptide(L)'
;AAGRSAAALAEAEEALDWMVDDLEARHVLPDGGGLALDRTDLPRELLRRLILRMVARLQPDAVPLRGEAVDRLIAAARTGGKMSIGRLVLKGGVRWTLMAAPQRRWQ
;
A
#
# COMPACT_ATOMS: atom_id res chain seq x y z
N ALA A 1 -6.91 26.61 -21.81
CA ALA A 1 -7.19 26.32 -20.38
C ALA A 1 -6.74 24.91 -19.98
N ALA A 2 -7.16 23.86 -20.71
CA ALA A 2 -6.82 22.47 -20.40
C ALA A 2 -5.32 22.15 -20.21
N GLY A 3 -4.42 22.72 -21.01
CA GLY A 3 -2.97 22.48 -20.88
C GLY A 3 -2.36 22.96 -19.56
N ARG A 4 -2.89 24.04 -18.95
CA ARG A 4 -2.42 24.50 -17.63
C ARG A 4 -2.88 23.59 -16.50
N SER A 5 -4.07 23.02 -16.61
CA SER A 5 -4.59 22.04 -15.63
C SER A 5 -3.85 20.71 -15.70
N ALA A 6 -3.45 20.26 -16.89
CA ALA A 6 -2.63 19.05 -17.06
C ALA A 6 -1.23 19.20 -16.44
N ALA A 7 -0.57 20.36 -16.66
CA ALA A 7 0.74 20.63 -16.06
C ALA A 7 0.68 20.68 -14.53
N ALA A 8 -0.29 21.41 -13.97
CA ALA A 8 -0.48 21.47 -12.52
C ALA A 8 -0.77 20.10 -11.88
N LEU A 9 -1.50 19.22 -12.58
CA LEU A 9 -1.73 17.86 -12.11
C LEU A 9 -0.44 17.02 -12.14
N ALA A 10 0.35 17.13 -13.21
CA ALA A 10 1.62 16.42 -13.32
C ALA A 10 2.61 16.84 -12.23
N GLU A 11 2.73 18.13 -11.94
CA GLU A 11 3.56 18.64 -10.84
C GLU A 11 3.09 18.11 -9.47
N ALA A 12 1.78 18.03 -9.25
CA ALA A 12 1.23 17.45 -8.03
C ALA A 12 1.49 15.94 -7.92
N GLU A 13 1.40 15.20 -9.02
CA GLU A 13 1.73 13.77 -9.08
C GLU A 13 3.22 13.53 -8.77
N GLU A 14 4.12 14.33 -9.35
CA GLU A 14 5.56 14.28 -9.09
C GLU A 14 5.87 14.56 -7.61
N ALA A 15 5.27 15.60 -7.03
CA ALA A 15 5.44 15.91 -5.61
C ALA A 15 4.94 14.78 -4.68
N LEU A 16 3.83 14.14 -5.05
CA LEU A 16 3.31 12.99 -4.32
C LEU A 16 4.25 11.79 -4.41
N ASP A 17 4.80 11.50 -5.60
CA ASP A 17 5.74 10.39 -5.76
C ASP A 17 7.03 10.63 -4.98
N TRP A 18 7.57 11.85 -5.02
CA TRP A 18 8.73 12.24 -4.21
C TRP A 18 8.48 12.04 -2.71
N MET A 19 7.30 12.44 -2.21
CA MET A 19 6.92 12.24 -0.80
C MET A 19 6.77 10.75 -0.45
N VAL A 20 6.21 9.95 -1.36
CA VAL A 20 6.04 8.51 -1.13
C VAL A 20 7.38 7.78 -1.12
N ASP A 21 8.35 8.19 -1.95
CA ASP A 21 9.71 7.65 -1.93
C ASP A 21 10.36 7.80 -0.54
N ASP A 22 10.31 9.02 0.02
CA ASP A 22 10.87 9.31 1.33
C ASP A 22 10.13 8.56 2.46
N LEU A 23 8.79 8.54 2.41
CA LEU A 23 7.99 7.79 3.39
C LEU A 23 8.25 6.29 3.32
N GLU A 24 8.38 5.71 2.12
CA GLU A 24 8.69 4.30 1.95
C GLU A 24 10.04 3.97 2.57
N ALA A 25 11.08 4.76 2.26
CA ALA A 25 12.42 4.54 2.78
C ALA A 25 12.48 4.58 4.31
N ARG A 26 11.66 5.44 4.95
CA ARG A 26 11.69 5.65 6.41
C ARG A 26 10.74 4.73 7.19
N HIS A 27 9.61 4.33 6.60
CA HIS A 27 8.51 3.71 7.32
C HIS A 27 8.10 2.32 6.83
N VAL A 28 8.63 1.86 5.68
CA VAL A 28 8.42 0.50 5.18
C VAL A 28 9.60 -0.38 5.56
N LEU A 29 9.40 -1.21 6.58
CA LEU A 29 10.44 -2.02 7.20
C LEU A 29 10.27 -3.50 6.85
N PRO A 30 11.36 -4.29 6.69
CA PRO A 30 11.28 -5.74 6.64
C PRO A 30 10.63 -6.32 7.91
N ASP A 31 9.76 -7.32 7.76
CA ASP A 31 9.09 -7.96 8.90
C ASP A 31 8.79 -9.45 8.63
N GLY A 32 9.56 -10.36 9.24
CA GLY A 32 9.25 -11.80 9.24
C GLY A 32 9.03 -12.46 7.87
N GLY A 33 9.71 -11.99 6.82
CA GLY A 33 9.53 -12.45 5.44
C GLY A 33 8.48 -11.67 4.62
N GLY A 34 7.92 -10.62 5.20
CA GLY A 34 7.07 -9.62 4.56
C GLY A 34 7.58 -8.20 4.79
N LEU A 35 6.66 -7.25 4.69
CA LEU A 35 6.91 -5.83 4.94
C LEU A 35 5.95 -5.31 6.00
N ALA A 36 6.36 -4.30 6.75
CA ALA A 36 5.51 -3.57 7.65
C ALA A 36 5.59 -2.07 7.39
N LEU A 37 4.44 -1.40 7.49
CA LEU A 37 4.34 0.05 7.54
C LEU A 37 4.14 0.45 9.01
N ASP A 38 5.13 1.12 9.60
CA ASP A 38 5.12 1.51 11.01
C ASP A 38 4.41 2.84 11.28
N ARG A 39 4.11 3.61 10.23
CA ARG A 39 3.39 4.87 10.28
C ARG A 39 2.11 4.82 9.45
N THR A 40 0.96 4.89 10.11
CA THR A 40 -0.36 4.64 9.48
C THR A 40 -1.31 5.83 9.58
N ASP A 41 -0.90 6.92 10.25
CA ASP A 41 -1.60 8.20 10.42
C ASP A 41 -1.50 9.12 9.18
N LEU A 42 -1.34 8.53 7.99
CA LEU A 42 -1.10 9.26 6.75
C LEU A 42 -2.40 9.55 5.96
N PRO A 43 -2.40 10.61 5.13
CA PRO A 43 -3.44 10.83 4.12
C PRO A 43 -3.67 9.58 3.26
N ARG A 44 -4.93 9.38 2.87
CA ARG A 44 -5.37 8.16 2.19
C ARG A 44 -4.58 7.86 0.91
N GLU A 45 -4.26 8.86 0.09
CA GLU A 45 -3.52 8.63 -1.16
C GLU A 45 -2.07 8.20 -0.91
N LEU A 46 -1.43 8.70 0.15
CA LEU A 46 -0.08 8.23 0.53
C LEU A 46 -0.13 6.77 0.96
N LEU A 47 -1.12 6.39 1.78
CA LEU A 47 -1.34 4.98 2.16
C LEU A 47 -1.62 4.10 0.92
N ARG A 48 -2.40 4.60 -0.04
CA ARG A 48 -2.70 3.91 -1.30
C ARG A 48 -1.43 3.59 -2.07
N ARG A 49 -0.60 4.60 -2.32
CA ARG A 49 0.66 4.45 -3.07
C ARG A 49 1.65 3.54 -2.32
N LEU A 50 1.81 3.71 -1.00
CA LEU A 50 2.66 2.85 -0.18
C LEU A 50 2.23 1.38 -0.23
N ILE A 51 0.93 1.08 -0.05
CA ILE A 51 0.43 -0.30 -0.15
C ILE A 51 0.72 -0.89 -1.53
N LEU A 52 0.47 -0.14 -2.60
CA LEU A 52 0.74 -0.63 -3.95
C LEU A 52 2.22 -0.97 -4.16
N ARG A 53 3.13 -0.14 -3.66
CA ARG A 53 4.57 -0.40 -3.72
C ARG A 53 4.99 -1.60 -2.87
N MET A 54 4.45 -1.74 -1.66
CA MET A 54 4.69 -2.91 -0.81
C MET A 54 4.20 -4.20 -1.48
N VAL A 55 3.02 -4.18 -2.11
CA VAL A 55 2.49 -5.33 -2.87
C VAL A 55 3.38 -5.64 -4.07
N ALA A 56 3.77 -4.64 -4.87
CA ALA A 56 4.65 -4.83 -6.02
C ALA A 56 6.02 -5.41 -5.62
N ARG A 57 6.57 -4.99 -4.48
CA ARG A 57 7.83 -5.53 -3.94
C ARG A 57 7.73 -7.00 -3.55
N LEU A 58 6.61 -7.42 -2.95
CA LEU A 58 6.41 -8.81 -2.51
C LEU A 58 5.82 -9.72 -3.60
N GLN A 59 5.18 -9.14 -4.61
CA GLN A 59 4.60 -9.84 -5.75
C GLN A 59 4.80 -9.04 -7.05
N PRO A 60 6.03 -9.01 -7.61
CA PRO A 60 6.33 -8.23 -8.82
C PRO A 60 5.51 -8.67 -10.05
N ASP A 61 5.13 -9.95 -10.10
CA ASP A 61 4.36 -10.51 -11.22
C ASP A 61 2.83 -10.47 -11.00
N ALA A 62 2.35 -9.84 -9.92
CA ALA A 62 0.91 -9.78 -9.65
C ALA A 62 0.20 -8.79 -10.57
N VAL A 63 -1.05 -9.12 -10.93
CA VAL A 63 -1.95 -8.18 -11.61
C VAL A 63 -2.17 -6.96 -10.71
N PRO A 64 -2.03 -5.73 -11.24
CA PRO A 64 -2.26 -4.51 -10.47
C PRO A 64 -3.64 -4.49 -9.81
N LEU A 65 -3.68 -4.05 -8.55
CA LEU A 65 -4.93 -3.88 -7.82
C LEU A 65 -5.78 -2.77 -8.44
N ARG A 66 -7.08 -3.06 -8.63
CA ARG A 66 -8.05 -2.04 -9.02
C ARG A 66 -8.28 -1.03 -7.90
N GLY A 67 -8.51 0.24 -8.25
CA GLY A 67 -8.65 1.35 -7.28
C GLY A 67 -9.60 1.05 -6.12
N GLU A 68 -10.82 0.61 -6.42
CA GLU A 68 -11.83 0.28 -5.41
C GLU A 68 -11.38 -0.84 -4.44
N ALA A 69 -10.61 -1.81 -4.93
CA ALA A 69 -10.09 -2.88 -4.08
C ALA A 69 -9.07 -2.34 -3.08
N VAL A 70 -8.20 -1.42 -3.50
CA VAL A 70 -7.23 -0.74 -2.62
C VAL A 70 -7.95 0.10 -1.57
N ASP A 71 -9.03 0.75 -1.95
CA ASP A 71 -9.79 1.60 -1.04
C ASP A 71 -10.43 0.80 0.10
N ARG A 72 -11.01 -0.37 -0.23
CA ARG A 72 -11.53 -1.31 0.78
C ARG A 72 -10.41 -1.85 1.68
N LEU A 73 -9.24 -2.13 1.11
CA LEU A 73 -8.08 -2.59 1.88
C LEU A 73 -7.64 -1.55 2.91
N ILE A 74 -7.51 -0.28 2.51
CA ILE A 74 -7.17 0.83 3.41
C ILE A 74 -8.22 0.98 4.50
N ALA A 75 -9.50 0.96 4.14
CA ALA A 75 -10.60 1.09 5.11
C ALA A 75 -10.55 -0.03 6.16
N ALA A 76 -10.37 -1.29 5.73
CA ALA A 76 -10.24 -2.43 6.63
C ALA A 76 -8.97 -2.35 7.49
N ALA A 77 -7.83 -1.93 6.92
CA ALA A 77 -6.58 -1.86 7.65
C ALA A 77 -6.61 -0.76 8.73
N ARG A 78 -7.28 0.37 8.46
CA ARG A 78 -7.48 1.45 9.45
C ARG A 78 -8.28 1.01 10.67
N THR A 79 -9.19 0.05 10.52
CA THR A 79 -9.99 -0.49 11.63
C THR A 79 -9.34 -1.71 12.31
N GLY A 80 -8.08 -2.02 12.00
CA GLY A 80 -7.39 -3.20 12.55
C GLY A 80 -7.76 -4.52 11.86
N GLY A 81 -8.51 -4.46 10.77
CA GLY A 81 -8.94 -5.62 10.01
C GLY A 81 -7.81 -6.35 9.28
N LYS A 82 -8.14 -7.52 8.73
CA LYS A 82 -7.24 -8.36 7.96
C LYS A 82 -7.89 -8.72 6.64
N MET A 83 -7.18 -8.58 5.53
CA MET A 83 -7.72 -8.86 4.19
C MET A 83 -6.64 -9.45 3.28
N SER A 84 -7.05 -10.43 2.47
CA SER A 84 -6.16 -11.07 1.49
C SER A 84 -6.03 -10.22 0.22
N ILE A 85 -4.83 -10.21 -0.33
CA ILE A 85 -4.46 -9.53 -1.57
C ILE A 85 -3.66 -10.52 -2.41
N GLY A 86 -4.29 -11.19 -3.38
CA GLY A 86 -3.61 -12.26 -4.12
C GLY A 86 -3.08 -13.34 -3.17
N ARG A 87 -1.75 -13.48 -3.10
CA ARG A 87 -1.07 -14.43 -2.19
C ARG A 87 -0.55 -13.77 -0.92
N LEU A 88 -0.85 -12.50 -0.69
CA LEU A 88 -0.49 -11.77 0.50
C LEU A 88 -1.69 -11.59 1.42
N VAL A 89 -1.42 -11.25 2.66
CA VAL A 89 -2.42 -10.80 3.61
C VAL A 89 -1.94 -9.51 4.24
N LEU A 90 -2.77 -8.48 4.13
CA LEU A 90 -2.62 -7.23 4.85
C LEU A 90 -3.32 -7.35 6.20
N LYS A 91 -2.60 -7.09 7.28
CA LYS A 91 -3.16 -6.91 8.62
C LYS A 91 -2.99 -5.45 9.03
N GLY A 92 -4.09 -4.82 9.41
CA GLY A 92 -4.16 -3.44 9.86
C GLY A 92 -3.87 -3.24 11.34
N GLY A 93 -4.08 -2.00 11.79
CA GLY A 93 -3.87 -1.55 13.17
C GLY A 93 -2.93 -0.35 13.25
N VAL A 94 -2.26 -0.18 14.40
CA VAL A 94 -1.24 0.87 14.60
C VAL A 94 -0.06 0.70 13.63
N ARG A 95 0.34 -0.56 13.40
CA ARG A 95 1.34 -0.99 12.42
C ARG A 95 0.68 -1.92 11.43
N TRP A 96 0.86 -1.70 10.13
CA TRP A 96 0.30 -2.58 9.10
C TRP A 96 1.35 -3.57 8.65
N THR A 97 0.99 -4.84 8.53
CA THR A 97 1.89 -5.88 8.04
C THR A 97 1.32 -6.53 6.79
N LEU A 98 2.20 -6.77 5.83
CA LEU A 98 1.91 -7.43 4.57
C LEU A 98 2.82 -8.65 4.45
N MET A 99 2.24 -9.83 4.56
CA MET A 99 2.98 -11.10 4.59
C MET A 99 2.38 -12.09 3.58
N ALA A 100 3.17 -13.09 3.18
CA ALA A 100 2.64 -14.22 2.45
C ALA A 100 1.48 -14.87 3.21
N ALA A 101 0.38 -15.14 2.51
CA ALA A 101 -0.76 -15.84 3.06
C ALA A 101 -0.29 -17.24 3.52
N PRO A 102 -0.61 -17.66 4.75
CA PRO A 102 -0.30 -19.01 5.18
C PRO A 102 -0.99 -20.00 4.24
N GLN A 103 -0.24 -21.03 3.83
CA GLN A 103 -0.75 -22.05 2.93
C GLN A 103 -1.91 -22.75 3.62
N ARG A 104 -3.10 -22.77 3.00
CA ARG A 104 -4.28 -23.40 3.60
C ARG A 104 -3.97 -24.88 3.84
N ARG A 105 -3.86 -25.26 5.11
CA ARG A 105 -3.79 -26.66 5.52
C ARG A 105 -5.23 -27.17 5.57
N TRP A 106 -5.62 -27.96 4.58
CA TRP A 106 -6.80 -28.79 4.69
C TRP A 106 -6.43 -29.94 5.64
N GLN A 107 -7.06 -30.00 6.81
CA GLN A 107 -7.17 -31.21 7.61
C GLN A 107 -8.56 -31.78 7.39
#